data_AF-A0A3B9JC25-F1
#
_entry.id   AF-A0A3B9JC25-F1
#
_cell.length_a   1.000
_cell.length_b   1.000
_cell.length_c   1.000
_cell.angle_alpha   90.00
_cell.angle_beta   90.00
_cell.angle_gamma   90.00
#
_symmetry.space_group_name_H-M   'P 1'
#
loop_
_entity.id
_entity.type
_entity.pdbx_description
1 polymer ?
#
loop_
_entity_poly.entity_id
_entity_poly.type
_entity_poly.pdbx_seq_one_letter_code
_entity_poly.pdbx_strand_id
1 'polypeptide(L)' 'VYIVLGRHDMNNPYQIPEEYFNLLEAPSKQLIVFENSGHGMIWEEAEKFHTLMINTVLAETYRP' A
#
# COMPACT_ATOMS: atom_id res chain seq x y z
N VAL A 1 5.42 -7.68 -4.13
CA VAL A 1 4.25 -7.60 -3.22
C VAL A 1 4.10 -6.16 -2.77
N TYR A 2 2.94 -5.55 -2.98
CA TYR A 2 2.65 -4.20 -2.49
C TYR A 2 1.58 -4.30 -1.43
N ILE A 3 1.84 -3.78 -0.23
CA ILE A 3 0.83 -3.61 0.81
C ILE A 3 0.52 -2.13 0.91
N VAL A 4 -0.75 -1.77 0.76
CA VAL A 4 -1.25 -0.39 0.86
C VAL A 4 -2.14 -0.31 2.10
N LEU A 5 -1.98 0.74 2.90
CA LEU A 5 -2.72 0.93 4.15
C LEU A 5 -2.90 2.41 4.47
N GLY A 6 -3.94 2.76 5.24
CA GLY A 6 -4.12 4.10 5.81
C GLY A 6 -3.45 4.26 7.16
N ARG A 7 -2.81 5.41 7.40
CA ARG A 7 -2.17 5.77 8.68
C ARG A 7 -3.13 5.76 9.87
N HIS A 8 -4.39 6.07 9.61
CA HIS A 8 -5.44 6.22 10.62
C HIS A 8 -6.48 5.10 10.59
N ASP A 9 -6.17 3.96 9.93
CA ASP A 9 -7.06 2.82 9.90
C ASP A 9 -7.21 2.21 11.31
N MET A 10 -8.43 2.28 11.87
CA MET A 10 -8.76 1.68 13.17
C MET A 10 -9.30 0.25 13.05
N ASN A 11 -9.72 -0.17 11.86
CA ASN A 11 -10.17 -1.54 11.59
C ASN A 11 -8.95 -2.47 11.42
N ASN A 12 -7.90 -1.95 10.80
CA ASN A 12 -6.62 -2.62 10.63
C ASN A 12 -5.47 -1.68 11.06
N PRO A 13 -5.23 -1.53 12.39
CA PRO A 13 -4.20 -0.65 12.92
C PRO A 13 -2.84 -0.89 12.28
N TYR A 14 -2.18 0.19 11.86
CA TYR A 14 -0.94 0.18 11.08
C TYR A 14 0.12 -0.86 11.49
N GLN A 15 0.31 -1.05 12.80
CA GLN A 15 1.35 -1.91 13.35
C GLN A 15 1.20 -3.35 12.87
N ILE A 16 -0.03 -3.85 12.73
CA ILE A 16 -0.31 -5.24 12.34
C ILE A 16 0.15 -5.55 10.90
N PRO A 17 -0.27 -4.80 9.86
CA PRO A 17 0.23 -5.03 8.50
C PRO A 17 1.72 -4.70 8.34
N GLU A 18 2.29 -3.78 9.12
CA GLU A 18 3.73 -3.51 9.12
C GLU A 18 4.53 -4.70 9.67
N GLU A 19 4.12 -5.25 10.81
CA GLU A 19 4.70 -6.47 11.38
C GLU A 19 4.60 -7.64 10.39
N TYR A 20 3.43 -7.84 9.79
CA TYR A 20 3.26 -8.87 8.77
C TYR A 20 4.15 -8.63 7.55
N PHE A 21 4.25 -7.38 7.06
CA PHE A 21 5.13 -7.03 5.95
C PHE A 21 6.59 -7.38 6.25
N ASN A 22 7.04 -7.16 7.48
CA ASN A 22 8.41 -7.48 7.90
C ASN A 22 8.69 -8.99 7.86
N LEU A 23 7.70 -9.83 8.17
CA LEU A 23 7.80 -11.29 8.10
C LEU A 23 7.76 -11.85 6.67
N LEU A 24 7.22 -11.12 5.69
CA LEU A 24 7.10 -11.62 4.32
C LEU A 24 8.47 -11.76 3.64
N GLU A 25 8.78 -12.97 3.18
CA GLU A 25 9.87 -13.21 2.24
C GLU A 25 9.34 -13.10 0.80
N ALA A 26 9.85 -12.13 0.04
CA ALA A 26 9.50 -11.94 -1.35
C ALA A 26 10.68 -11.32 -2.11
N PRO A 27 10.87 -11.66 -3.40
CA PRO A 27 11.96 -11.12 -4.21
C PRO A 27 11.85 -9.59 -4.42
N SER A 28 10.64 -9.04 -4.31
CA SER A 28 10.38 -7.60 -4.25
C SER A 28 9.14 -7.35 -3.39
N LYS A 29 9.25 -6.45 -2.41
CA LYS A 29 8.13 -6.02 -1.57
C LYS A 29 8.21 -4.53 -1.21
N GLN A 30 7.06 -3.87 -1.13
CA GLN A 30 6.93 -2.47 -0.72
C GLN A 30 5.70 -2.29 0.19
N LEU A 31 5.88 -1.49 1.25
CA LEU A 31 4.81 -1.05 2.15
C LEU A 31 4.53 0.41 1.87
N ILE A 32 3.28 0.74 1.53
CA ILE A 32 2.85 2.09 1.13
C ILE A 32 1.82 2.60 2.12
N VAL A 33 2.17 3.69 2.79
CA VAL A 33 1.33 4.34 3.80
C VAL A 33 0.64 5.56 3.22
N PHE A 34 -0.68 5.59 3.36
CA PHE A 34 -1.53 6.70 3.03
C PHE A 34 -1.70 7.56 4.28
N GLU A 35 -0.81 8.54 4.42
CA GLU A 35 -0.61 9.31 5.66
C GLU A 35 -1.83 10.10 6.12
N ASN A 36 -2.77 10.41 5.22
CA ASN A 36 -3.96 11.20 5.53
C ASN A 36 -5.25 10.38 5.47
N SER A 37 -5.16 9.05 5.44
CA SER A 37 -6.31 8.17 5.24
C SER A 37 -6.54 7.14 6.34
N GLY A 38 -7.79 6.70 6.49
CA GLY A 38 -8.20 5.56 7.29
C GLY A 38 -8.33 4.26 6.48
N HIS A 39 -9.33 3.44 6.82
CA HIS A 39 -9.59 2.16 6.15
C HIS A 39 -9.95 2.31 4.67
N GLY A 40 -10.50 3.46 4.28
CA GLY A 40 -10.92 3.76 2.92
C GLY A 40 -9.84 4.41 2.06
N MET A 41 -8.54 4.22 2.37
CA MET A 41 -7.43 4.98 1.78
C MET A 41 -7.39 5.08 0.26
N ILE A 42 -7.83 4.03 -0.46
CA ILE A 42 -7.89 4.05 -1.92
C ILE A 42 -8.97 4.99 -2.47
N TRP A 43 -9.96 5.34 -1.65
CA TRP A 43 -11.03 6.28 -1.95
C TRP A 43 -10.74 7.68 -1.40
N GLU A 44 -10.18 7.76 -0.19
CA GLU A 44 -9.84 9.01 0.50
C GLU A 44 -8.71 9.78 -0.23
N GLU A 45 -7.66 9.09 -0.69
CA GLU A 45 -6.59 9.66 -1.53
C GLU A 45 -6.56 8.98 -2.92
N ALA A 46 -7.70 9.00 -3.63
CA ALA A 46 -7.87 8.28 -4.90
C ALA A 46 -6.83 8.64 -5.98
N GLU A 47 -6.41 9.90 -6.07
CA GLU A 47 -5.36 10.32 -7.01
C GLU A 47 -4.03 9.63 -6.71
N LYS A 48 -3.63 9.62 -5.42
CA LYS A 48 -2.40 8.95 -4.98
C LYS A 48 -2.44 7.45 -5.26
N PHE A 49 -3.59 6.81 -5.03
CA PHE A 49 -3.77 5.40 -5.36
C PHE A 49 -3.67 5.15 -6.87
N HIS A 50 -4.29 5.99 -7.69
CA HIS A 50 -4.19 5.89 -9.14
C HIS A 50 -2.73 6.03 -9.63
N THR A 51 -2.02 7.05 -9.14
CA THR A 51 -0.59 7.26 -9.45
C THR A 51 0.25 6.06 -9.03
N LEU A 52 0.05 5.51 -7.84
CA LEU A 52 0.75 4.31 -7.37
C LEU A 52 0.54 3.12 -8.32
N MET A 53 -0.71 2.89 -8.75
CA MET A 53 -1.03 1.75 -9.62
C MET A 53 -0.39 1.86 -11.00
N ILE A 54 -0.39 3.05 -11.61
CA ILE A 54 0.15 3.25 -12.96
C ILE A 54 1.67 3.39 -12.97
N ASN A 55 2.22 4.24 -12.10
CA ASN A 55 3.63 4.64 -12.18
C ASN A 55 4.55 3.72 -11.39
N THR A 56 4.03 2.90 -10.48
CA THR A 56 4.82 1.94 -9.70
C THR A 56 4.40 0.52 -10.03
N VAL A 57 3.16 0.14 -9.70
CA VAL A 57 2.76 -1.28 -9.81
C VAL A 57 2.79 -1.76 -11.25
N LEU A 58 2.12 -1.06 -12.17
CA LEU A 58 2.10 -1.45 -13.60
C LEU A 58 3.50 -1.42 -14.21
N ALA A 59 4.25 -0.34 -13.99
CA ALA A 59 5.59 -0.17 -14.53
C ALA A 59 6.59 -1.25 -14.05
N GLU A 60 6.47 -1.71 -12.81
CA GLU A 60 7.37 -2.71 -12.22
C GLU A 60 6.93 -4.16 -12.51
N THR A 61 5.63 -4.40 -12.71
CA THR A 61 5.07 -5.77 -12.80
C THR A 61 4.61 -6.19 -14.18
N TYR A 62 4.37 -5.25 -15.09
CA TYR A 62 3.94 -5.54 -16.45
C TYR A 62 4.98 -5.04 -17.46
N ARG A 63 5.67 -5.99 -18.10
CA ARG A 63 6.52 -5.73 -19.27
C ARG A 63 5.76 -6.22 -20.51
N PRO A 64 5.63 -5.40 -21.58
CA PRO A 64 4.99 -5.82 -22.81
C PRO A 64 5.71 -7.01 -23.47
#